data_AF-A0A9D9BUI9-F1
#
_entry.id   AF-A0A9D9BUI9-F1
#
_cell.length_a   1.000
_cell.length_b   1.000
_cell.length_c   1.000
_cell.angle_alpha   90.00
_cell.angle_beta   90.00
_cell.angle_gamma   90.00
#
_symmetry.space_group_name_H-M   'P 1'
#
loop_
_entity.id
_entity.type
_entity.pdbx_description
1 polymer ?
#
loop_
_entity_poly.entity_id
_entity_poly.type
_entity_poly.pdbx_seq_one_letter_code
_entity_poly.pdbx_strand_id
1 'polypeptide(L)' 'MKNYDVNQKQLQVSDPIESYFNCILSCDLNDGTCISECVELLKEFDN' A
#
# COMPACT_ATOMS: atom_id res chain seq x y z
N MET A 1 -1.60 -21.49 2.29
CA MET A 1 -1.90 -20.05 2.16
C MET A 1 -2.75 -19.65 3.35
N LYS A 2 -2.35 -18.63 4.12
CA LYS A 2 -3.16 -18.13 5.23
C LYS A 2 -4.33 -17.35 4.64
N ASN A 3 -5.55 -17.74 5.01
CA ASN A 3 -6.76 -17.01 4.64
C ASN A 3 -6.76 -15.70 5.43
N TYR A 4 -6.64 -14.57 4.72
CA TYR A 4 -6.93 -13.27 5.29
C TYR A 4 -8.46 -13.14 5.19
N ASP A 5 -9.14 -13.26 6.33
CA ASP A 5 -10.59 -13.06 6.42
C ASP A 5 -10.91 -11.57 6.15
N VAL A 6 -11.00 -11.20 4.87
CA VAL A 6 -11.43 -9.86 4.43
C VAL A 6 -12.96 -9.81 4.44
N ASN A 7 -13.54 -9.88 5.64
CA ASN A 7 -14.85 -9.31 5.86
C ASN A 7 -14.64 -7.80 6.06
N GLN A 8 -14.81 -6.99 5.03
CA GLN A 8 -15.38 -5.65 5.15
C GLN A 8 -15.46 -4.95 3.79
N LYS A 9 -16.71 -4.70 3.39
CA LYS A 9 -17.21 -3.62 2.53
C LYS A 9 -16.33 -3.23 1.34
N GLN A 10 -16.91 -3.42 0.15
CA GLN A 10 -16.66 -2.59 -1.02
C GLN A 10 -16.76 -1.09 -0.68
N LEU A 11 -15.70 -0.53 -0.12
CA LEU A 11 -15.46 0.89 -0.07
C LEU A 11 -14.60 1.15 -1.30
N GLN A 12 -15.06 1.99 -2.21
CA GLN A 12 -14.22 2.61 -3.24
C GLN A 12 -13.27 3.63 -2.58
N VAL A 13 -12.52 3.17 -1.58
CA VAL A 13 -11.44 3.87 -0.92
C VAL A 13 -10.28 2.92 -1.11
N SER A 14 -9.34 3.30 -1.98
CA SER A 14 -8.13 2.52 -2.23
C SER A 14 -7.52 2.16 -0.89
N ASP A 15 -7.40 0.86 -0.58
CA ASP A 15 -6.78 0.43 0.67
C ASP A 15 -5.34 0.96 0.65
N PRO A 16 -4.93 1.84 1.60
CA PRO A 16 -3.57 2.36 1.65
C PRO A 16 -2.50 1.26 1.58
N ILE A 17 -2.79 0.11 2.19
CA ILE A 17 -1.90 -1.04 2.19
C ILE A 17 -1.78 -1.61 0.77
N GLU A 18 -2.90 -1.74 0.04
CA GLU A 18 -2.90 -2.19 -1.35
C GLU A 18 -2.17 -1.20 -2.28
N SER A 19 -2.40 0.10 -2.09
CA SER A 19 -1.69 1.16 -2.83
C SER A 19 -0.17 1.09 -2.59
N TYR A 20 0.25 0.90 -1.34
CA TYR A 20 1.67 0.71 -0.99
C TYR A 20 2.26 -0.52 -1.68
N PHE A 21 1.57 -1.67 -1.64
CA PHE A 21 2.05 -2.88 -2.29
C PHE A 21 2.17 -2.71 -3.81
N ASN A 22 1.18 -2.08 -4.45
CA ASN A 22 1.24 -1.79 -5.89
C ASN A 22 2.40 -0.85 -6.23
N CYS A 23 2.66 0.18 -5.40
CA CYS A 23 3.79 1.08 -5.57
C CYS A 23 5.13 0.32 -5.46
N ILE A 24 5.32 -0.47 -4.40
CA ILE A 24 6.54 -1.26 -4.17
C ILE A 24 6.79 -2.27 -5.29
N LEU A 25 5.74 -2.87 -5.86
CA LEU A 25 5.88 -3.79 -7.01
C LEU A 25 6.39 -3.10 -8.28
N SER A 26 6.17 -1.79 -8.42
CA SER A 26 6.71 -0.99 -9.54
C SER A 26 8.09 -0.39 -9.25
N CYS A 27 8.62 -0.61 -8.05
CA CYS A 27 9.82 0.04 -7.54
C CYS A 27 11.07 -0.85 -7.65
N ASP A 28 12.23 -0.26 -7.89
CA ASP A 28 13.50 -0.93 -7.58
C ASP A 28 13.75 -0.83 -6.07
N LEU A 29 13.85 -1.97 -5.40
CA LEU A 29 14.05 -2.02 -3.94
C LEU A 29 15.42 -1.46 -3.50
N ASN A 30 16.35 -1.24 -4.44
CA ASN A 30 17.61 -0.57 -4.16
C ASN A 30 17.50 0.96 -4.29
N ASP A 31 16.44 1.47 -4.90
CA ASP A 31 16.14 2.90 -4.95
C ASP A 31 15.34 3.32 -3.71
N GLY A 32 16.07 3.77 -2.69
CA GLY A 32 15.48 4.26 -1.45
C GLY A 32 14.55 5.47 -1.64
N THR A 33 14.68 6.22 -2.74
CA THR A 33 13.79 7.34 -3.07
C THR A 33 12.40 6.81 -3.38
N CYS A 34 12.33 5.84 -4.27
CA CYS A 34 11.09 5.22 -4.70
C CYS A 34 10.37 4.50 -3.54
N ILE A 35 11.10 3.82 -2.65
CA ILE A 35 10.51 3.25 -1.42
C ILE A 35 9.93 4.34 -0.52
N SER A 36 10.66 5.45 -0.35
CA SER A 36 10.21 6.56 0.50
C SER A 36 8.90 7.17 -0.02
N GLU A 37 8.77 7.36 -1.34
CA GLU A 37 7.52 7.82 -1.97
C GLU A 37 6.37 6.84 -1.71
N CYS A 38 6.59 5.53 -1.82
CA CYS A 38 5.56 4.54 -1.50
C CYS A 38 5.11 4.61 -0.03
N VAL A 39 6.03 4.92 0.91
CA VAL A 39 5.71 5.04 2.33
C VAL A 39 4.87 6.29 2.62
N GLU A 40 5.06 7.39 1.88
CA GLU A 40 4.22 8.59 2.04
C GLU A 40 2.74 8.30 1.74
N LEU A 41 2.45 7.39 0.80
CA LEU A 41 1.07 6.96 0.50
C LEU A 41 0.35 6.37 1.72
N LEU A 42 1.08 5.78 2.67
CA LEU A 42 0.50 5.25 3.90
C LEU A 42 0.16 6.37 4.90
N LYS A 43 0.90 7.47 4.89
CA LYS A 43 0.71 8.58 5.84
C LYS A 43 -0.50 9.44 5.52
N GLU A 44 -0.94 9.48 4.25
CA GLU A 44 -2.14 10.20 3.83
C GLU A 44 -3.43 9.65 4.49
N PHE A 45 -3.39 8.41 4.99
CA PHE A 45 -4.54 7.73 5.60
C PHE A 45 -4.48 7.71 7.13
N ASP A 46 -3.39 8.18 7.73
CA ASP A 46 -3.17 8.22 9.19
C ASP A 46 -3.57 9.58 9.80
N ASN A 47 -4.11 10.53 9.00
CA ASN A 47 -4.58 11.87 9.43
C ASN A 47 -6.10 12.02 9.44
#